data_AF-A0A382UKZ4-F1
#
_entry.id   AF-A0A382UKZ4-F1
#
_cell.length_a   1.000
_cell.length_b   1.000
_cell.length_c   1.000
_cell.angle_alpha   90.00
_cell.angle_beta   90.00
_cell.angle_gamma   90.00
#
_symmetry.space_group_name_H-M   'P 1'
#
loop_
_entity.id
_entity.type
_entity.pdbx_description
1 polymer ?
#
loop_
_entity_poly.entity_id
_entity_poly.type
_entity_poly.pdbx_seq_one_letter_code
_entity_poly.pdbx_strand_id
1 'polypeptide(L)' 'VTESVRPTNACFVLLDSLNRHLLGSYGSTEFATPNLDRFAAEHATRFTRHVTGS' A
#
# COMPACT_ATOMS: atom_id res chain seq x y z
N VAL A 1 -10.73 -4.36 32.41
CA VAL A 1 -10.94 -3.67 31.13
C VAL A 1 -9.57 -3.45 30.51
N THR A 2 -9.22 -4.15 29.44
CA THR A 2 -7.93 -3.94 28.74
C THR A 2 -8.06 -2.72 27.84
N GLU A 3 -7.23 -1.71 28.05
CA GLU A 3 -7.22 -0.50 27.24
C GLU A 3 -6.71 -0.82 25.83
N SER A 4 -7.49 -0.49 24.82
CA SER A 4 -7.11 -0.68 23.42
C SER A 4 -6.08 0.40 23.05
N VAL A 5 -4.84 -0.01 22.82
CA VAL A 5 -3.79 0.89 22.30
C VAL A 5 -4.20 1.34 20.90
N ARG A 6 -4.51 2.63 20.75
CA ARG A 6 -4.84 3.23 19.45
C ARG A 6 -3.61 3.89 18.84
N PRO A 7 -3.45 3.86 17.50
CA PRO A 7 -2.41 4.62 16.84
C PRO A 7 -2.59 6.12 17.12
N THR A 8 -1.51 6.81 17.49
CA THR A 8 -1.51 8.27 17.72
C THR A 8 -1.25 9.06 16.45
N ASN A 9 -0.67 8.43 15.43
CA ASN A 9 -0.26 9.07 14.19
C ASN A 9 -0.92 8.37 12.99
N ALA A 10 -1.27 9.17 11.99
CA ALA A 10 -1.64 8.70 10.67
C ALA A 10 -0.69 9.32 9.63
N CYS A 11 -0.16 8.49 8.73
CA CYS A 11 0.66 8.94 7.60
C CYS A 11 -0.05 8.56 6.31
N PHE A 12 -0.29 9.55 5.44
CA PHE A 12 -0.86 9.35 4.12
C PHE A 12 0.21 9.58 3.05
N VAL A 13 0.47 8.57 2.23
CA VAL A 13 1.45 8.61 1.16
C VAL A 13 0.72 8.58 -0.17
N LEU A 14 0.87 9.65 -0.95
CA LEU A 14 0.37 9.75 -2.32
C LEU A 14 1.55 9.69 -3.28
N LEU A 15 1.45 8.81 -4.28
CA LEU A 15 2.43 8.68 -5.35
C LEU A 15 1.76 9.20 -6.63
N ASP A 16 2.23 10.34 -7.14
CA ASP A 16 1.66 10.96 -8.33
C ASP A 16 2.03 10.17 -9.59
N SER A 17 1.06 10.01 -10.48
CA SER A 17 1.21 9.38 -11.80
C SER A 17 1.72 7.92 -11.78
N LEU A 18 1.72 7.27 -10.61
CA LEU A 18 2.14 5.88 -10.47
C LEU A 18 1.01 4.93 -10.89
N ASN A 19 1.29 4.17 -11.94
CA ASN A 19 0.39 3.10 -12.37
C ASN A 19 0.53 1.86 -11.49
N ARG A 20 -0.60 1.29 -11.05
CA ARG A 20 -0.60 0.09 -10.21
C ARG A 20 0.15 -1.10 -10.83
N HIS A 21 0.13 -1.23 -12.16
CA HIS A 21 0.74 -2.36 -12.86
C HIS A 21 2.27 -2.28 -12.92
N LEU A 22 2.87 -1.20 -12.41
CA LEU A 22 4.33 -1.08 -12.26
C LEU A 22 4.84 -1.65 -10.93
N LEU A 23 3.94 -1.98 -10.00
CA LEU A 23 4.29 -2.48 -8.68
C LEU A 23 4.36 -4.01 -8.65
N GLY A 24 5.41 -4.56 -8.01
CA GLY A 24 5.58 -6.01 -7.82
C GLY A 24 4.41 -6.64 -7.08
N SER A 25 3.90 -5.95 -6.07
CA SER A 25 2.69 -6.29 -5.33
C SER A 25 1.41 -6.28 -6.17
N TYR A 26 1.44 -5.91 -7.45
CA TYR A 26 0.32 -6.10 -8.38
C TYR A 26 0.70 -6.98 -9.58
N GLY A 27 1.85 -7.67 -9.51
CA GLY A 27 2.31 -8.64 -10.51
C GLY A 27 3.36 -8.11 -11.48
N SER A 28 3.87 -6.89 -11.32
CA SER A 28 4.95 -6.38 -12.16
C SER A 28 6.26 -7.13 -11.91
N THR A 29 7.07 -7.28 -12.96
CA THR A 29 8.46 -7.75 -12.88
C THR A 29 9.45 -6.76 -13.49
N GLU A 30 8.99 -5.57 -13.88
CA GLU A 30 9.81 -4.56 -14.57
C GLU A 30 10.73 -3.80 -13.60
N PHE A 31 10.20 -3.43 -12.42
CA PHE A 31 10.93 -2.68 -11.39
C PHE A 31 10.92 -3.43 -10.07
N ALA A 32 12.05 -3.39 -9.36
CA ALA A 32 12.11 -3.86 -7.99
C ALA A 32 11.44 -2.85 -7.06
N THR A 33 10.36 -3.25 -6.39
CA THR A 33 9.62 -2.41 -5.43
C THR A 33 9.60 -2.99 -4.01
N PRO A 34 10.77 -3.42 -3.45
CA PRO A 34 10.81 -4.31 -2.28
C PRO A 34 10.15 -3.74 -1.02
N ASN A 35 10.20 -2.42 -0.81
CA ASN A 35 9.57 -1.78 0.34
C ASN A 35 8.04 -1.80 0.25
N LEU A 36 7.50 -1.53 -0.94
CA LEU A 36 6.06 -1.55 -1.18
C LEU A 36 5.53 -2.98 -1.20
N ASP A 37 6.31 -3.91 -1.74
CA ASP A 37 5.95 -5.32 -1.81
C ASP A 37 5.89 -5.96 -0.43
N ARG A 38 6.90 -5.71 0.40
CA ARG A 38 6.90 -6.12 1.82
C ARG A 38 5.74 -5.50 2.59
N PHE A 39 5.48 -4.21 2.41
CA PHE A 39 4.37 -3.53 3.08
C PHE A 39 3.01 -4.16 2.72
N ALA A 40 2.79 -4.43 1.43
CA ALA A 40 1.56 -5.05 0.95
C ALA A 40 1.40 -6.52 1.40
N ALA A 41 2.49 -7.26 1.57
CA ALA A 41 2.46 -8.66 1.98
C ALA A 41 2.31 -8.85 3.50
N GLU A 42 2.94 -8.00 4.30
CA GLU A 42 3.12 -8.26 5.75
C GLU A 42 2.35 -7.30 6.66
N HIS A 43 2.01 -6.10 6.17
CA HIS A 43 1.60 -5.01 7.05
C HIS A 43 0.30 -4.32 6.64
N ALA A 44 -0.24 -4.63 5.46
CA ALA A 44 -1.35 -3.88 4.90
C ALA A 44 -2.41 -4.77 4.23
N THR A 45 -3.64 -4.26 4.21
CA THR A 45 -4.69 -4.77 3.33
C THR A 45 -4.48 -4.19 1.93
N ARG A 46 -4.26 -5.05 0.93
CA ARG A 46 -4.10 -4.64 -0.48
C ARG A 46 -5.45 -4.57 -1.18
N PHE A 47 -5.82 -3.39 -1.66
CA PHE A 47 -7.04 -3.20 -2.47
C PHE A 47 -6.77 -3.53 -3.95
N THR A 48 -7.46 -4.53 -4.49
CA THR A 48 -7.29 -4.94 -5.90
C THR A 48 -8.21 -4.20 -6.87
N ARG A 49 -9.18 -3.44 -6.35
CA ARG A 49 -10.20 -2.68 -7.10
C ARG A 49 -10.35 -1.26 -6.54
N HIS A 50 -9.25 -0.61 -6.21
CA HIS A 50 -9.25 0.81 -5.84
C HIS A 50 -9.41 1.67 -7.09
N VAL A 51 -10.40 2.56 -7.09
CA VAL A 51 -10.66 3.50 -8.18
C VAL A 51 -10.53 4.92 -7.64
N THR A 52 -9.93 5.80 -8.41
CA THR A 52 -9.90 7.23 -8.10
C THR A 52 -11.14 7.88 -8.70
N GLY A 53 -11.88 8.66 -7.91
CA GLY A 53 -12.90 9.56 -8.44
C GLY A 53 -12.26 10.80 -9.04
N SER A 54 -12.74 11.24 -10.19
CA SER A 54 -12.36 12.48 -10.89
C SER A 54 -13.52 13.46 -10.90
#